data_AF-A0A645F184-F1
#
_entry.id   AF-A0A645F184-F1
#
_cell.length_a   1.000
_cell.length_b   1.000
_cell.length_c   1.000
_cell.angle_alpha   90.00
_cell.angle_beta   90.00
_cell.angle_gamma   90.00
#
_symmetry.space_group_name_H-M   'P 1'
#
loop_
_entity.id
_entity.type
_entity.pdbx_description
1 polymer ?
#
loop_
_entity_poly.entity_id
_entity_poly.type
_entity_poly.pdbx_seq_one_letter_code
_entity_poly.pdbx_strand_id
1 'polypeptide(L)'
;MARTIENPKELIMKKAKEILFTEGYSKLSMRALAKSCDIAIGTFYNYYPTKKDLIIEMMEEHWNQCFERLNIIMESQEDFYIKLFKIHEILKEFITSFKQVWLKPDLYDNKDYVEGGLQRQNIFIHRLILDIEKILLEEVKGKSI
;
A
#
# COMPACT_ATOMS: atom_id res chain seq x y z
N MET A 1 -10.18 -28.19 20.57
CA MET A 1 -9.73 -28.43 19.18
C MET A 1 -9.26 -27.09 18.64
N ALA A 2 -7.99 -26.99 18.22
CA ALA A 2 -7.48 -25.77 17.60
C ALA A 2 -8.12 -25.63 16.21
N ARG A 3 -8.87 -24.55 15.99
CA ARG A 3 -9.30 -24.18 14.64
C ARG A 3 -8.04 -23.65 13.95
N THR A 4 -7.51 -24.39 12.99
CA THR A 4 -6.41 -23.89 12.15
C THR A 4 -6.98 -22.79 11.28
N ILE A 5 -6.65 -21.54 11.59
CA ILE A 5 -6.98 -20.41 10.73
C ILE A 5 -6.14 -20.56 9.47
N GLU A 6 -6.83 -20.62 8.33
CA GLU A 6 -6.19 -20.58 7.04
C GLU A 6 -5.61 -19.17 6.85
N ASN A 7 -4.29 -19.09 6.75
CA ASN A 7 -3.51 -17.87 6.59
C ASN A 7 -3.69 -16.77 7.68
N PRO A 8 -3.18 -17.00 8.92
CA PRO A 8 -3.29 -16.05 10.03
C PRO A 8 -2.71 -14.66 9.72
N LYS A 9 -1.62 -14.60 8.93
CA LYS A 9 -0.95 -13.34 8.59
C LYS A 9 -1.86 -12.41 7.77
N GLU A 10 -2.54 -12.95 6.77
CA GLU A 10 -3.51 -12.20 5.95
C GLU A 10 -4.70 -11.73 6.77
N LEU A 11 -5.22 -12.58 7.66
CA LEU A 11 -6.33 -12.20 8.55
C LEU A 11 -5.94 -11.04 9.46
N ILE A 12 -4.76 -11.09 10.07
CA ILE A 12 -4.21 -9.99 10.88
C ILE A 12 -4.11 -8.72 10.04
N MET A 13 -3.53 -8.81 8.84
CA MET A 13 -3.35 -7.66 7.94
C MET A 13 -4.69 -7.01 7.59
N LYS A 14 -5.68 -7.81 7.20
CA LYS A 14 -7.03 -7.34 6.88
C LYS A 14 -7.66 -6.61 8.07
N LYS A 15 -7.66 -7.24 9.25
CA LYS A 15 -8.26 -6.65 10.47
C LYS A 15 -7.53 -5.40 10.92
N ALA A 16 -6.20 -5.36 10.77
CA ALA A 16 -5.39 -4.18 11.06
C ALA A 16 -5.74 -3.02 10.14
N LYS A 17 -5.91 -3.27 8.83
CA LYS A 17 -6.34 -2.26 7.85
C LYS A 17 -7.72 -1.71 8.17
N GLU A 18 -8.68 -2.57 8.51
CA GLU A 18 -10.03 -2.17 8.92
C GLU A 18 -9.96 -1.15 10.07
N ILE A 19 -9.26 -1.49 11.16
CA ILE A 19 -9.12 -0.60 12.32
C ILE A 19 -8.35 0.68 11.97
N LEU A 20 -7.22 0.58 11.26
CA LEU A 20 -6.41 1.74 10.95
C LEU A 20 -7.17 2.76 10.10
N PHE A 21 -7.94 2.29 9.11
CA PHE A 21 -8.61 3.16 8.15
C PHE A 21 -9.89 3.78 8.74
N THR A 22 -10.55 3.10 9.69
CA THR A 22 -11.81 3.56 10.27
C THR A 22 -11.63 4.27 11.61
N GLU A 23 -10.74 3.76 12.47
CA GLU A 23 -10.57 4.21 13.86
C GLU A 23 -9.24 4.92 14.12
N GLY A 24 -8.26 4.77 13.23
CA GLY A 24 -6.95 5.43 13.30
C GLY A 24 -5.89 4.64 14.07
N TYR A 25 -4.65 5.16 14.05
CA TYR A 25 -3.49 4.44 14.56
C TYR A 25 -3.57 4.24 16.07
N SER A 26 -4.06 5.23 16.82
CA SER A 26 -4.19 5.13 18.29
C SER A 26 -5.05 3.94 18.75
N LYS A 27 -6.05 3.54 17.96
CA LYS A 27 -6.96 2.42 18.26
C LYS A 27 -6.42 1.04 17.86
N LEU A 28 -5.40 1.01 17.00
CA LEU A 28 -4.76 -0.23 16.56
C LEU A 28 -3.98 -0.87 17.72
N SER A 29 -4.52 -1.94 18.29
CA SER A 29 -3.96 -2.68 19.42
C SER A 29 -3.62 -4.12 19.04
N MET A 30 -2.35 -4.52 19.22
CA MET A 30 -1.86 -5.87 18.93
C MET A 30 -2.65 -6.94 19.70
N ARG A 31 -2.97 -6.67 20.97
CA ARG A 31 -3.77 -7.58 21.80
C ARG A 31 -5.21 -7.69 21.33
N ALA A 32 -5.82 -6.57 20.92
CA ALA A 32 -7.19 -6.58 20.40
C ALA A 32 -7.26 -7.30 19.05
N LEU A 33 -6.26 -7.11 18.19
CA LEU A 33 -6.14 -7.81 16.91
C LEU A 33 -5.94 -9.32 17.09
N ALA A 34 -5.04 -9.75 17.97
CA ALA A 34 -4.85 -11.16 18.26
C ALA A 34 -6.17 -11.82 18.71
N LYS A 35 -6.90 -11.15 19.62
CA LYS A 35 -8.20 -11.62 20.09
C LYS A 35 -9.26 -11.66 18.97
N SER A 36 -9.33 -10.63 18.12
CA SER A 36 -10.31 -10.59 17.03
C SER A 36 -10.03 -11.61 15.92
N CYS A 37 -8.77 -12.02 15.79
CA CYS A 37 -8.33 -13.08 14.88
C CYS A 37 -8.34 -14.46 15.55
N ASP A 38 -8.81 -14.63 16.80
CA ASP A 38 -8.79 -15.91 17.53
C ASP A 38 -7.40 -16.60 17.58
N ILE A 39 -6.34 -15.79 17.72
CA ILE A 39 -4.96 -16.27 17.87
C ILE A 39 -4.36 -15.87 19.22
N ALA A 40 -3.50 -16.74 19.75
CA ALA A 40 -2.74 -16.43 20.95
C ALA A 40 -1.81 -15.22 20.69
N ILE A 41 -1.68 -14.35 21.68
CA ILE A 41 -0.84 -13.14 21.56
C ILE A 41 0.63 -13.47 21.28
N GLY A 42 1.15 -14.57 21.84
CA GLY A 42 2.51 -15.04 21.53
C GLY A 42 2.65 -15.43 20.06
N THR A 43 1.66 -16.11 19.50
CA THR A 43 1.61 -16.46 18.07
C THR A 43 1.50 -15.22 17.19
N PHE A 44 0.76 -14.19 17.61
CA PHE A 44 0.68 -12.92 16.89
C PHE A 44 2.08 -12.30 16.71
N TYR A 45 2.86 -12.25 17.80
CA TYR A 45 4.19 -11.66 17.79
C TYR A 45 5.21 -12.45 16.94
N ASN A 46 4.92 -13.70 16.58
CA ASN A 46 5.71 -14.44 15.59
C ASN A 46 5.52 -13.90 14.16
N TYR A 47 4.37 -13.31 13.86
CA TYR A 47 4.09 -12.70 12.56
C TYR A 47 4.49 -11.22 12.53
N TYR A 48 4.17 -10.48 13.59
CA TYR A 48 4.44 -9.06 13.70
C TYR A 48 5.04 -8.75 15.07
N PRO A 49 6.39 -8.75 15.18
CA PRO A 49 7.08 -8.53 16.45
C PRO A 49 6.73 -7.20 17.10
N THR A 50 6.50 -6.16 16.30
CA THR A 50 6.10 -4.84 16.76
C THR A 50 4.91 -4.31 15.98
N LYS A 51 4.22 -3.32 16.57
CA LYS A 51 3.19 -2.54 15.86
C LYS A 51 3.78 -1.82 14.64
N LYS A 52 5.06 -1.44 14.70
CA LYS A 52 5.79 -0.79 13.61
C LYS A 52 5.91 -1.72 12.40
N ASP A 53 6.28 -2.99 12.60
CA ASP A 53 6.42 -3.96 11.51
C ASP A 53 5.09 -4.15 10.76
N LEU A 54 3.99 -4.27 11.50
CA LEU A 54 2.65 -4.35 10.92
C LEU A 54 2.30 -3.11 10.10
N ILE A 55 2.58 -1.92 10.64
CA ILE A 55 2.29 -0.64 9.99
C ILE A 55 3.13 -0.42 8.73
N ILE A 56 4.41 -0.77 8.79
CA ILE A 56 5.29 -0.73 7.62
C ILE A 56 4.72 -1.65 6.55
N GLU A 57 4.47 -2.93 6.85
CA GLU A 57 3.94 -3.89 5.87
C GLU A 57 2.59 -3.44 5.27
N MET A 58 1.70 -2.83 6.08
CA MET A 58 0.46 -2.22 5.58
C MET A 58 0.71 -1.08 4.57
N MET A 59 1.67 -0.20 4.87
CA MET A 59 2.08 0.88 3.97
C MET A 59 2.72 0.32 2.70
N GLU A 60 3.52 -0.73 2.83
CA GLU A 60 4.12 -1.41 1.70
C GLU A 60 3.07 -2.00 0.75
N GLU A 61 2.09 -2.71 1.29
CA GLU A 61 1.00 -3.27 0.50
C GLU A 61 0.20 -2.18 -0.22
N HIS A 62 0.00 -1.02 0.42
CA HIS A 62 -0.70 0.12 -0.21
C HIS A 62 0.05 0.66 -1.44
N TRP A 63 1.39 0.79 -1.35
CA TRP A 63 2.22 1.14 -2.51
C TRP A 63 2.19 0.05 -3.59
N ASN A 64 2.26 -1.22 -3.20
CA ASN A 64 2.26 -2.35 -4.14
C ASN A 64 0.94 -2.43 -4.93
N GLN A 65 -0.20 -2.21 -4.27
CA GLN A 65 -1.50 -2.14 -4.94
C GLN A 65 -1.54 -1.02 -5.99
N CYS A 66 -0.93 0.14 -5.71
CA CYS A 66 -0.82 1.22 -6.69
C CYS A 66 0.03 0.80 -7.90
N PHE A 67 1.17 0.17 -7.65
CA PHE A 67 2.07 -0.35 -8.68
C PHE A 67 1.46 -1.43 -9.57
N GLU A 68 0.69 -2.35 -8.98
CA GLU A 68 -0.01 -3.39 -9.73
C GLU A 68 -1.02 -2.79 -10.71
N ARG A 69 -1.77 -1.77 -10.25
CA ARG A 69 -2.72 -1.07 -11.11
C ARG A 69 -2.03 -0.29 -12.22
N LEU A 70 -0.87 0.32 -11.95
CA LEU A 70 -0.05 0.97 -12.97
C LEU A 70 0.42 -0.04 -14.03
N ASN A 71 0.94 -1.20 -13.61
CA ASN A 71 1.36 -2.26 -14.53
C ASN A 71 0.23 -2.72 -15.48
N ILE A 72 -0.98 -2.89 -14.95
CA ILE A 72 -2.15 -3.27 -15.76
C ILE A 72 -2.42 -2.24 -16.87
N ILE A 73 -2.25 -0.94 -16.60
CA ILE A 73 -2.40 0.11 -17.62
C ILE A 73 -1.25 0.05 -18.61
N MET A 74 -0.02 -0.14 -18.14
CA MET A 74 1.15 -0.22 -18.99
C MET A 74 1.04 -1.36 -20.02
N GLU A 75 0.50 -2.50 -19.58
CA GLU A 75 0.29 -3.71 -20.40
C GLU A 75 -0.96 -3.66 -21.28
N SER A 76 -1.84 -2.66 -21.10
CA SER A 76 -3.06 -2.55 -21.91
C SER A 76 -2.75 -2.14 -23.37
N GLN A 77 -3.66 -2.48 -24.28
CA GLN A 77 -3.58 -2.06 -25.70
C GLN A 77 -4.26 -0.71 -25.97
N GLU A 78 -4.42 0.12 -24.93
CA GLU A 78 -5.05 1.43 -25.05
C GLU A 78 -4.09 2.48 -25.60
N ASP A 79 -4.63 3.55 -26.19
CA ASP A 79 -3.83 4.67 -26.67
C ASP A 79 -3.17 5.45 -25.53
N PHE A 80 -2.15 6.23 -25.90
CA PHE A 80 -1.36 7.05 -24.98
C PHE A 80 -2.22 7.91 -24.06
N TYR A 81 -3.23 8.59 -24.61
CA TYR A 81 -4.02 9.55 -23.84
C TYR A 81 -4.89 8.84 -22.80
N ILE A 82 -5.49 7.70 -23.17
CA ILE A 82 -6.27 6.88 -22.25
C ILE A 82 -5.38 6.30 -21.14
N LYS A 83 -4.17 5.83 -21.46
CA LYS A 83 -3.21 5.36 -20.44
C LYS A 83 -2.85 6.48 -19.47
N LEU A 84 -2.51 7.67 -19.97
CA LEU A 84 -2.17 8.83 -19.14
C LEU A 84 -3.33 9.26 -18.24
N PHE A 85 -4.56 9.27 -18.77
CA PHE A 85 -5.76 9.57 -17.99
C PHE A 85 -5.96 8.58 -16.84
N LYS A 86 -5.81 7.27 -17.10
CA LYS A 86 -5.94 6.25 -16.05
C LYS A 86 -4.83 6.33 -15.00
N ILE A 87 -3.59 6.62 -15.41
CA ILE A 87 -2.48 6.86 -14.48
C ILE A 87 -2.83 8.05 -13.57
N HIS A 88 -3.33 9.15 -14.13
CA HIS A 88 -3.78 10.30 -13.35
C HIS A 88 -4.84 9.92 -12.30
N GLU A 89 -5.87 9.14 -12.68
CA GLU A 89 -6.90 8.72 -11.74
C GLU A 89 -6.34 7.83 -10.61
N ILE A 90 -5.43 6.89 -10.92
CA ILE A 90 -4.74 6.08 -9.89
C ILE A 90 -3.97 6.99 -8.93
N LEU A 91 -3.20 7.94 -9.44
CA LEU A 91 -2.40 8.84 -8.61
C LEU A 91 -3.29 9.68 -7.70
N LYS A 92 -4.41 10.16 -8.22
CA LYS A 92 -5.40 10.94 -7.46
C LYS A 92 -6.01 10.12 -6.33
N GLU A 93 -6.43 8.88 -6.62
CA GLU A 93 -6.96 7.96 -5.60
C GLU A 93 -5.91 7.62 -4.54
N PHE A 94 -4.69 7.31 -4.98
CA PHE A 94 -3.58 6.98 -4.09
C PHE A 94 -3.26 8.16 -3.17
N ILE A 95 -3.06 9.38 -3.70
CA ILE A 95 -2.77 10.56 -2.88
C ILE A 95 -3.90 10.84 -1.89
N THR A 96 -5.15 10.68 -2.32
CA THR A 96 -6.32 10.89 -1.44
C THR A 96 -6.33 9.91 -0.28
N SER A 97 -6.20 8.61 -0.58
CA SER A 97 -6.13 7.56 0.44
C SER A 97 -4.91 7.73 1.35
N PHE A 98 -3.75 8.05 0.76
CA PHE A 98 -2.51 8.19 1.49
C PHE A 98 -2.58 9.34 2.50
N LYS A 99 -3.11 10.49 2.10
CA LYS A 99 -3.32 11.64 3.00
C LYS A 99 -4.26 11.31 4.15
N GLN A 100 -5.33 10.57 3.90
CA GLN A 100 -6.34 10.24 4.91
C GLN A 100 -5.85 9.24 5.96
N VAL A 101 -4.90 8.38 5.61
CA VAL A 101 -4.39 7.34 6.50
C VAL A 101 -3.02 7.71 7.04
N TRP A 102 -2.03 7.94 6.17
CA TRP A 102 -0.62 7.98 6.54
C TRP A 102 -0.11 9.37 6.94
N LEU A 103 -0.80 10.44 6.52
CA LEU A 103 -0.44 11.82 6.90
C LEU A 103 -1.20 12.36 8.12
N LYS A 104 -1.94 11.50 8.84
CA LYS A 104 -2.52 11.90 10.12
C LYS A 104 -1.40 12.10 11.15
N PRO A 105 -1.50 13.10 12.05
CA PRO A 105 -0.43 13.41 13.02
C PRO A 105 0.00 12.21 13.88
N ASP A 106 -0.94 11.34 14.23
CA ASP A 106 -0.68 10.15 15.05
C ASP A 106 0.22 9.09 14.38
N LEU A 107 0.40 9.17 13.06
CA LEU A 107 1.34 8.37 12.27
C LEU A 107 2.53 9.20 11.77
N TYR A 108 2.26 10.37 11.20
CA TYR A 108 3.26 11.18 10.50
C TYR A 108 4.34 11.74 11.44
N ASP A 109 4.02 12.03 12.70
CA ASP A 109 5.01 12.57 13.63
C ASP A 109 6.03 11.52 14.11
N ASN A 110 5.83 10.24 13.76
CA ASN A 110 6.76 9.18 14.08
C ASN A 110 7.84 9.04 13.00
N LYS A 111 9.07 9.43 13.36
CA LYS A 111 10.25 9.43 12.48
C LYS A 111 10.48 8.11 11.75
N ASP A 112 10.19 7.00 12.42
CA ASP A 112 10.37 5.66 11.87
C ASP A 112 9.50 5.40 10.65
N TYR A 113 8.27 5.93 10.64
CA TYR A 113 7.34 5.77 9.52
C TYR A 113 7.63 6.78 8.41
N VAL A 114 8.09 7.98 8.76
CA VAL A 114 8.48 9.01 7.79
C VAL A 114 9.65 8.53 6.94
N GLU A 115 10.71 7.98 7.55
CA GLU A 115 11.88 7.53 6.80
C GLU A 115 11.54 6.39 5.81
N GLY A 116 10.84 5.36 6.29
CA GLY A 116 10.37 4.27 5.41
C GLY A 116 9.41 4.77 4.32
N GLY A 117 8.53 5.72 4.66
CA GLY A 117 7.61 6.35 3.71
C GLY A 117 8.34 7.11 2.60
N LEU A 118 9.36 7.88 2.94
CA LEU A 118 10.18 8.63 1.98
C LEU A 118 10.96 7.70 1.05
N GLN A 119 11.52 6.60 1.57
CA GLN A 119 12.19 5.59 0.74
C GLN A 119 11.22 4.99 -0.29
N ARG A 120 10.01 4.61 0.14
CA ARG A 120 8.96 4.08 -0.76
C ARG A 120 8.48 5.11 -1.77
N GLN A 121 8.33 6.37 -1.35
CA GLN A 121 7.99 7.47 -2.23
C GLN A 121 9.02 7.64 -3.36
N ASN A 122 10.31 7.61 -3.04
CA ASN A 122 11.37 7.74 -4.05
C ASN A 122 11.32 6.61 -5.08
N ILE A 123 11.12 5.37 -4.62
CA ILE A 123 10.94 4.20 -5.50
C ILE A 123 9.72 4.40 -6.41
N PHE A 124 8.61 4.89 -5.85
CA PHE A 124 7.38 5.11 -6.61
C PHE A 124 7.54 6.18 -7.68
N ILE A 125 8.09 7.34 -7.32
CA ILE A 125 8.31 8.43 -8.26
C ILE A 125 9.25 7.99 -9.38
N HIS A 126 10.33 7.28 -9.04
CA HIS A 126 11.25 6.76 -10.05
C HIS A 126 10.55 5.81 -11.04
N ARG A 127 9.76 4.86 -10.53
CA ARG A 127 9.01 3.93 -11.38
C ARG A 127 7.98 4.63 -12.25
N LEU A 128 7.24 5.59 -11.69
CA LEU A 128 6.26 6.38 -12.44
C LEU A 128 6.91 7.14 -13.60
N ILE A 129 8.11 7.71 -13.39
CA ILE A 129 8.87 8.37 -14.46
C ILE A 129 9.20 7.38 -15.57
N LEU A 130 9.75 6.21 -15.24
CA LEU A 130 10.08 5.17 -16.22
C LEU A 130 8.85 4.69 -17.00
N ASP A 131 7.72 4.53 -16.32
CA ASP A 131 6.45 4.14 -16.94
C ASP A 131 5.99 5.21 -17.94
N ILE A 132 5.98 6.49 -17.55
CA ILE A 132 5.62 7.60 -18.44
C ILE A 132 6.58 7.69 -19.64
N GLU A 133 7.89 7.59 -19.41
CA GLU A 133 8.90 7.59 -20.48
C GLU A 133 8.66 6.46 -21.48
N LYS A 134 8.32 5.26 -21.00
CA LYS A 134 8.02 4.11 -21.86
C LYS A 134 6.80 4.36 -22.75
N ILE A 135 5.68 4.84 -22.18
CA ILE A 135 4.48 5.12 -22.99
C ILE A 135 4.78 6.24 -24.02
N LEU A 136 5.53 7.27 -23.65
CA LEU A 136 5.94 8.34 -24.57
C LEU A 136 6.79 7.80 -25.74
N LEU A 137 7.74 6.91 -25.47
CA LEU A 137 8.58 6.31 -26.52
C LEU A 137 7.77 5.41 -27.47
N GLU A 138 6.79 4.66 -26.96
CA GLU A 138 5.88 3.84 -27.77
C GLU A 138 5.04 4.71 -28.71
N GLU A 139 4.51 5.83 -28.20
CA GLU A 139 3.71 6.78 -28.98
C GLU A 139 4.53 7.46 -30.11
N VAL A 140 5.76 7.90 -29.83
CA VAL A 140 6.64 8.52 -30.85
C VAL A 140 7.02 7.53 -31.94
N LYS A 141 7.30 6.27 -31.59
CA LYS A 141 7.59 5.20 -32.56
C LYS A 141 6.39 4.86 -33.42
N GLY A 142 5.19 4.81 -32.82
CA GLY A 142 3.94 4.55 -33.55
C GLY A 142 3.55 5.64 -34.57
N LYS A 143 4.05 6.86 -34.39
CA LYS A 143 3.80 8.01 -35.28
C LYS A 143 4.86 8.24 -36.36
N SER A 144 5.95 7.46 -36.39
CA SER A 144 7.05 7.63 -37.36
C SER A 144 6.86 6.82 -38.67
N ILE A 145 5.63 6.70 -39.16
CA ILE A 145 5.30 6.08 -40.46
C ILE A 145 4.62 7.11 -41.36
#